data_AF-A0A1Q8V5V2-F1
#
_entry.id   AF-A0A1Q8V5V2-F1
#
_cell.length_a   1.000
_cell.length_b   1.000
_cell.length_c   1.000
_cell.angle_alpha   90.00
_cell.angle_beta   90.00
_cell.angle_gamma   90.00
#
_symmetry.space_group_name_H-M   'P 1'
#
loop_
_entity.id
_entity.type
_entity.pdbx_description
1 polymer ?
#
loop_
_entity_poly.entity_id
_entity_poly.type
_entity_poly.pdbx_seq_one_letter_code
_entity_poly.pdbx_strand_id
1 'polypeptide(L)'
;MTPQSAAVRLLFTSTSGYAVVSPDTRYASFILLPSNATSDNRLPGDKRTRDFTIADQRAYVVVIETETGRTVRTDEVKGLILGQVLTNDTLAVETSQAYYPGGNGHGTITTYSLAKPTAKATTIPTDKWLVGATQDSLLLAPSNMSQGRYGTQPLTRLSKGGNVVGTIAGVTGVYRGGWVERVRDAGTPPPKDSASGPPRAVPTELVHLDSGATTDVAGLKVEEVALPTAAGLLVSRETTTGEGQNRETTSTPQFWLSAADDGHPHTENLEQFTTK
;
A
#
# COMPACT_ATOMS: atom_id res chain seq x y z
N MET A 1 -3.84 12.42 14.47
CA MET A 1 -4.12 10.96 14.44
C MET A 1 -3.23 10.28 15.48
N THR A 2 -3.75 9.31 16.23
CA THR A 2 -2.93 8.53 17.18
C THR A 2 -2.08 7.49 16.44
N PRO A 3 -0.96 7.04 17.00
CA PRO A 3 -0.16 5.96 16.42
C PRO A 3 -0.97 4.68 16.17
N GLN A 4 -1.87 4.31 17.10
CA GLN A 4 -2.77 3.16 16.93
C GLN A 4 -3.65 3.28 15.68
N SER A 5 -4.27 4.45 15.49
CA SER A 5 -5.12 4.70 14.32
C SER A 5 -4.32 4.69 13.02
N ALA A 6 -3.06 5.14 13.04
CA ALA A 6 -2.19 5.08 11.86
C ALA A 6 -1.86 3.63 11.49
N ALA A 7 -1.40 2.82 12.47
CA ALA A 7 -1.10 1.40 12.27
C ALA A 7 -2.31 0.63 11.73
N VAL A 8 -3.49 0.83 12.33
CA VAL A 8 -4.73 0.20 11.88
C VAL A 8 -5.10 0.60 10.46
N ARG A 9 -5.00 1.89 10.12
CA ARG A 9 -5.36 2.37 8.76
C ARG A 9 -4.42 1.86 7.69
N LEU A 10 -3.13 1.69 7.97
CA LEU A 10 -2.18 1.10 6.99
C LEU A 10 -2.60 -0.31 6.59
N LEU A 11 -3.10 -1.10 7.54
CA LEU A 11 -3.57 -2.45 7.27
C LEU A 11 -4.81 -2.50 6.36
N PHE A 12 -5.50 -1.38 6.14
CA PHE A 12 -6.60 -1.28 5.16
C PHE A 12 -6.16 -0.77 3.78
N THR A 13 -4.87 -0.49 3.57
CA THR A 13 -4.35 -0.08 2.27
C THR A 13 -4.18 -1.29 1.35
N SER A 14 -4.37 -1.06 0.05
CA SER A 14 -4.20 -2.08 -1.00
C SER A 14 -2.74 -2.48 -1.24
N THR A 15 -1.79 -1.67 -0.76
CA THR A 15 -0.34 -1.80 -1.03
C THR A 15 0.46 -2.32 0.15
N SER A 16 -0.01 -2.17 1.40
CA SER A 16 0.68 -2.64 2.62
C SER A 16 -0.27 -3.23 3.69
N GLY A 17 -1.37 -3.86 3.24
CA GLY A 17 -2.52 -4.20 4.07
C GLY A 17 -2.62 -5.63 4.61
N TYR A 18 -3.78 -5.93 5.22
CA TYR A 18 -4.20 -7.29 5.62
C TYR A 18 -4.17 -8.29 4.47
N ALA A 19 -4.48 -7.82 3.27
CA ALA A 19 -4.41 -8.58 2.04
C ALA A 19 -3.69 -7.76 0.98
N VAL A 20 -2.65 -8.33 0.37
CA VAL A 20 -1.87 -7.70 -0.70
C VAL A 20 -1.65 -8.69 -1.83
N VAL A 21 -1.46 -8.18 -3.04
CA VAL A 21 -1.23 -8.97 -4.26
C VAL A 21 0.10 -8.54 -4.87
N SER A 22 0.90 -9.47 -5.39
CA SER A 22 2.15 -9.16 -6.09
C SER A 22 1.89 -8.34 -7.37
N PRO A 23 2.84 -7.51 -7.83
CA PRO A 23 2.69 -6.72 -9.05
C PRO A 23 2.29 -7.55 -10.28
N ASP A 24 2.89 -8.72 -10.44
CA ASP A 24 2.57 -9.67 -11.51
C ASP A 24 1.33 -10.54 -11.25
N THR A 25 0.59 -10.27 -10.17
CA THR A 25 -0.63 -10.96 -9.74
C THR A 25 -0.48 -12.44 -9.39
N ARG A 26 0.73 -13.01 -9.44
CA ARG A 26 0.96 -14.44 -9.19
C ARG A 26 0.78 -14.85 -7.73
N TYR A 27 0.92 -13.91 -6.80
CA TYR A 27 0.84 -14.18 -5.37
C TYR A 27 -0.13 -13.25 -4.67
N ALA A 28 -0.86 -13.79 -3.69
CA ALA A 28 -1.63 -13.03 -2.73
C ALA A 28 -1.22 -13.41 -1.31
N SER A 29 -1.06 -12.42 -0.42
CA SER A 29 -0.68 -12.63 0.98
C SER A 29 -1.78 -12.16 1.92
N PHE A 30 -1.98 -12.90 3.01
CA PHE A 30 -2.99 -12.62 4.03
C PHE A 30 -2.37 -12.65 5.42
N ILE A 31 -2.66 -11.63 6.23
CA ILE A 31 -2.41 -11.66 7.67
C ILE A 31 -3.60 -12.34 8.35
N LEU A 32 -3.35 -13.49 8.96
CA LEU A 32 -4.28 -14.24 9.78
C LEU A 32 -3.94 -13.99 11.25
N LEU A 33 -4.75 -13.18 11.90
CA LEU A 33 -4.65 -13.01 13.34
C LEU A 33 -5.30 -14.24 14.01
N PRO A 34 -4.56 -15.06 14.78
CA PRO A 34 -5.17 -16.06 15.63
C PRO A 34 -6.16 -15.34 16.55
N SER A 35 -7.33 -15.93 16.69
CA SER A 35 -8.31 -15.44 17.65
C SER A 35 -7.72 -15.60 19.05
N ASN A 36 -7.24 -14.51 19.63
CA ASN A 36 -6.90 -14.45 21.05
C ASN A 36 -8.17 -14.37 21.91
N ALA A 37 -9.32 -14.83 21.40
CA ALA A 37 -10.58 -14.87 22.11
C ALA A 37 -10.51 -15.87 23.27
N THR A 38 -9.93 -15.40 24.37
CA THR A 38 -10.46 -15.65 25.70
C THR A 38 -11.09 -14.35 26.20
N SER A 39 -12.07 -13.83 25.47
CA SER A 39 -13.29 -13.38 26.11
C SER A 39 -14.31 -14.49 25.88
N ASP A 40 -14.22 -15.53 26.70
CA ASP A 40 -15.26 -16.55 26.78
C ASP A 40 -16.34 -16.02 27.72
N ASN A 41 -17.51 -15.66 27.17
CA ASN A 41 -18.66 -15.21 27.94
C ASN A 41 -19.28 -16.34 28.80
N ARG A 42 -18.76 -17.57 28.76
CA ARG A 42 -19.16 -18.70 29.61
C ARG A 42 -18.37 -18.82 30.91
N LEU A 43 -17.33 -17.99 31.12
CA LEU A 43 -16.62 -17.93 32.40
C LEU A 43 -17.26 -16.86 33.29
N PRO A 44 -17.78 -17.20 34.49
CA PRO A 44 -18.39 -16.22 35.37
C PRO A 44 -17.32 -15.30 36.01
N GLY A 45 -17.47 -13.99 35.80
CA GLY A 45 -16.66 -12.92 36.40
C GLY A 45 -15.85 -12.09 35.39
N ASP A 46 -15.68 -10.81 35.68
CA ASP A 46 -14.82 -9.84 34.95
C ASP A 46 -13.35 -10.27 34.96
N LYS A 47 -12.99 -11.27 34.16
CA LYS A 47 -11.62 -11.77 34.05
C LYS A 47 -11.23 -11.96 32.58
N ARG A 48 -10.82 -10.86 31.93
CA ARG A 48 -9.78 -10.96 30.90
C ARG A 48 -8.50 -11.42 31.60
N THR A 49 -8.07 -12.67 31.40
CA THR A 49 -7.07 -13.34 32.25
C THR A 49 -5.61 -13.19 31.83
N ARG A 50 -5.26 -12.32 30.88
CA ARG A 50 -3.87 -11.90 30.65
C ARG A 50 -3.78 -10.43 30.27
N ASP A 51 -2.76 -9.76 30.81
CA ASP A 51 -2.23 -8.51 30.28
C ASP A 51 -1.66 -8.79 28.89
N PHE A 52 -2.46 -8.55 27.85
CA PHE A 52 -2.01 -8.74 26.47
C PHE A 52 -1.08 -7.59 26.07
N THR A 53 0.19 -7.89 25.85
CA THR A 53 1.18 -6.93 25.37
C THR A 53 1.42 -7.08 23.87
N ILE A 54 2.01 -6.06 23.23
CA ILE A 54 2.46 -6.16 21.81
C ILE A 54 3.39 -7.36 21.61
N ALA A 55 4.21 -7.68 22.61
CA ALA A 55 5.11 -8.83 22.58
C ALA A 55 4.38 -10.18 22.64
N ASP A 56 3.11 -10.23 23.04
CA ASP A 56 2.27 -11.44 23.05
C ASP A 56 1.54 -11.66 21.72
N GLN A 57 1.52 -10.66 20.84
CA GLN A 57 0.89 -10.79 19.53
C GLN A 57 1.60 -11.83 18.68
N ARG A 58 0.83 -12.81 18.22
CA ARG A 58 1.20 -13.78 17.19
C ARG A 58 0.24 -13.60 16.03
N ALA A 59 0.74 -13.76 14.82
CA ALA A 59 -0.04 -13.76 13.60
C ALA A 59 0.57 -14.79 12.64
N TYR A 60 -0.22 -15.28 11.70
CA TYR A 60 0.31 -16.02 10.56
C TYR A 60 0.23 -15.14 9.33
N VAL A 61 1.30 -15.12 8.53
CA VAL A 61 1.25 -14.62 7.17
C VAL A 61 1.21 -15.81 6.23
N VAL A 62 0.26 -15.81 5.32
CA VAL A 62 0.03 -16.91 4.36
C VAL A 62 0.08 -16.34 2.96
N VAL A 63 0.91 -16.92 2.11
CA VAL A 63 0.99 -16.57 0.68
C VAL A 63 0.44 -17.72 -0.15
N ILE A 64 -0.49 -17.41 -1.04
CA ILE A 64 -1.01 -18.33 -2.04
C ILE A 64 -0.53 -17.93 -3.43
N GLU A 65 -0.28 -18.93 -4.27
CA GLU A 65 -0.22 -18.76 -5.72
C GLU A 65 -1.65 -18.59 -6.25
N THR A 66 -1.93 -17.50 -6.95
CA THR A 66 -3.28 -17.09 -7.32
C THR A 66 -3.90 -17.98 -8.39
N GLU A 67 -3.09 -18.52 -9.31
CA GLU A 67 -3.55 -19.41 -10.37
C GLU A 67 -4.04 -20.76 -9.83
N THR A 68 -3.29 -21.35 -8.90
CA THR A 68 -3.57 -22.70 -8.39
C THR A 68 -4.28 -22.72 -7.05
N GLY A 69 -4.31 -21.59 -6.34
CA GLY A 69 -4.77 -21.49 -4.95
C GLY A 69 -3.83 -22.16 -3.94
N ARG A 70 -2.66 -22.67 -4.37
CA ARG A 70 -1.74 -23.39 -3.50
C ARG A 70 -1.05 -22.44 -2.54
N THR A 71 -1.01 -22.80 -1.25
CA THR A 71 -0.16 -22.11 -0.28
C THR A 71 1.32 -22.38 -0.57
N VAL A 72 2.07 -21.31 -0.84
CA VAL A 72 3.51 -21.36 -1.15
C VAL A 72 4.37 -20.91 0.04
N ARG A 73 3.77 -20.21 1.01
CA ARG A 73 4.46 -19.74 2.21
C ARG A 73 3.48 -19.62 3.38
N THR A 74 3.93 -20.05 4.56
CA THR A 74 3.28 -19.78 5.84
C THR A 74 4.35 -19.50 6.88
N ASP A 75 4.28 -18.37 7.57
CA ASP A 75 5.15 -18.05 8.70
C ASP A 75 4.36 -17.52 9.87
N GLU A 76 4.77 -17.93 11.07
CA GLU A 76 4.35 -17.27 12.30
C GLU A 76 5.18 -15.99 12.50
N VAL A 77 4.51 -14.87 12.67
CA VAL A 77 5.08 -13.55 12.91
C VAL A 77 4.78 -13.14 14.34
N LYS A 78 5.82 -12.65 15.03
CA LYS A 78 5.76 -12.21 16.42
C LYS A 78 5.84 -10.68 16.49
N GLY A 79 5.05 -10.10 17.39
CA GLY A 79 4.97 -8.65 17.56
C GLY A 79 3.80 -8.04 16.77
N LEU A 80 3.63 -6.73 16.90
CA LEU A 80 2.60 -5.99 16.18
C LEU A 80 2.99 -5.88 14.72
N ILE A 81 2.19 -6.43 13.81
CA ILE A 81 2.35 -6.21 12.38
C ILE A 81 1.83 -4.81 12.04
N LEU A 82 2.68 -3.99 11.41
CA LEU A 82 2.32 -2.68 10.90
C LEU A 82 1.85 -2.74 9.43
N GLY A 83 2.42 -3.66 8.65
CA GLY A 83 2.07 -3.87 7.24
C GLY A 83 2.79 -5.07 6.64
N GLN A 84 2.37 -5.47 5.44
CA GLN A 84 3.05 -6.48 4.62
C GLN A 84 2.96 -6.10 3.14
N VAL A 85 3.94 -6.48 2.34
CA VAL A 85 3.95 -6.22 0.90
C VAL A 85 4.45 -7.45 0.15
N LEU A 86 4.10 -7.54 -1.13
CA LEU A 86 4.64 -8.53 -2.05
C LEU A 86 5.41 -7.82 -3.17
N THR A 87 6.64 -8.28 -3.38
CA THR A 87 7.29 -8.17 -4.69
C THR A 87 6.90 -9.40 -5.52
N ASN A 88 7.44 -9.55 -6.73
CA ASN A 88 7.12 -10.72 -7.57
C ASN A 88 7.63 -12.05 -7.00
N ASP A 89 8.57 -12.04 -6.05
CA ASP A 89 9.20 -13.27 -5.55
C ASP A 89 9.45 -13.30 -4.04
N THR A 90 9.02 -12.26 -3.32
CA THR A 90 9.33 -12.08 -1.89
C THR A 90 8.18 -11.43 -1.16
N LEU A 91 7.80 -12.04 -0.03
CA LEU A 91 6.96 -11.44 1.00
C LEU A 91 7.84 -10.63 1.95
N ALA A 92 7.44 -9.40 2.25
CA ALA A 92 8.05 -8.61 3.31
C ALA A 92 7.01 -8.21 4.36
N VAL A 93 7.30 -8.41 5.64
CA VAL A 93 6.40 -8.10 6.76
C VAL A 93 7.09 -7.13 7.70
N GLU A 94 6.45 -6.00 7.98
CA GLU A 94 6.92 -5.02 8.96
C GLU A 94 6.28 -5.30 10.32
N THR A 95 7.11 -5.50 11.34
CA THR A 95 6.70 -5.60 12.74
C THR A 95 7.32 -4.51 13.59
N SER A 96 6.70 -4.24 14.74
CA SER A 96 7.17 -3.27 15.72
C SER A 96 6.76 -3.65 17.14
N GLN A 97 7.48 -3.11 18.13
CA GLN A 97 7.13 -3.14 19.55
C GLN A 97 6.23 -1.96 19.96
N ALA A 98 5.89 -1.08 19.02
CA ALA A 98 4.91 0.00 19.18
C ALA A 98 4.06 0.16 17.91
N TYR A 99 3.03 1.01 17.97
CA TYR A 99 2.16 1.31 16.82
C TYR A 99 2.80 2.24 15.76
N TYR A 100 4.13 2.23 15.67
CA TYR A 100 4.94 2.98 14.72
C TYR A 100 6.33 2.33 14.66
N PRO A 101 7.09 2.47 13.56
CA PRO A 101 8.39 1.80 13.43
C PRO A 101 9.56 2.56 14.07
N GLY A 102 9.54 3.90 14.05
CA GLY A 102 10.62 4.73 14.60
C GLY A 102 10.69 4.78 16.14
N GLY A 103 11.69 5.48 16.69
CA GLY A 103 11.87 5.67 18.15
C GLY A 103 11.89 4.35 18.92
N ASN A 104 11.06 4.24 19.96
CA ASN A 104 10.91 3.01 20.75
C ASN A 104 10.10 1.91 20.04
N GLY A 105 9.65 2.15 18.80
CA GLY A 105 8.99 1.15 17.98
C GLY A 105 9.89 -0.03 17.63
N HIS A 106 11.20 0.21 17.44
CA HIS A 106 12.13 -0.85 17.00
C HIS A 106 11.61 -1.60 15.76
N GLY A 107 11.16 -0.85 14.75
CA GLY A 107 10.61 -1.38 13.51
C GLY A 107 11.56 -2.36 12.82
N THR A 108 11.00 -3.45 12.31
CA THR A 108 11.76 -4.54 11.69
C THR A 108 10.99 -5.06 10.49
N ILE A 109 11.62 -5.07 9.31
CA ILE A 109 11.11 -5.74 8.11
C ILE A 109 11.75 -7.13 8.03
N THR A 110 10.93 -8.16 7.94
CA THR A 110 11.40 -9.53 7.66
C THR A 110 11.00 -9.93 6.25
N THR A 111 11.96 -10.33 5.43
CA THR A 111 11.73 -10.76 4.04
C THR A 111 11.87 -12.28 3.88
N TYR A 112 10.93 -12.86 3.15
CA TYR A 112 10.78 -14.29 2.93
C TYR A 112 10.73 -14.58 1.42
N SER A 113 11.68 -15.37 0.93
CA SER A 113 11.68 -15.79 -0.47
C SER A 113 10.51 -16.75 -0.74
N LEU A 114 9.76 -16.48 -1.81
CA LEU A 114 8.68 -17.34 -2.30
C LEU A 114 9.22 -18.47 -3.18
N ALA A 115 10.29 -18.21 -3.94
CA ALA A 115 10.98 -19.23 -4.74
C ALA A 115 11.76 -20.24 -3.88
N LYS A 116 12.19 -19.83 -2.67
CA LYS A 116 12.95 -20.67 -1.74
C LYS A 116 12.30 -20.64 -0.35
N PRO A 117 11.15 -21.31 -0.14
CA PRO A 117 10.38 -21.21 1.10
C PRO A 117 11.12 -21.75 2.34
N THR A 118 12.15 -22.58 2.16
CA THR A 118 12.99 -23.07 3.26
C THR A 118 14.22 -22.20 3.54
N ALA A 119 14.49 -21.18 2.71
CA ALA A 119 15.60 -20.26 2.94
C ALA A 119 15.36 -19.44 4.21
N LYS A 120 16.47 -19.14 4.90
CA LYS A 120 16.44 -18.27 6.08
C LYS A 120 15.91 -16.89 5.68
N ALA A 121 14.97 -16.37 6.48
CA ALA A 121 14.45 -15.02 6.31
C ALA A 121 15.55 -13.97 6.56
N THR A 122 15.44 -12.83 5.87
CA THR A 122 16.34 -11.68 6.10
C THR A 122 15.62 -10.66 6.96
N THR A 123 16.33 -10.10 7.95
CA THR A 123 15.77 -9.14 8.90
C THR A 123 16.47 -7.79 8.71
N ILE A 124 15.68 -6.73 8.58
CA ILE A 124 16.13 -5.39 8.25
C ILE A 124 15.53 -4.41 9.28
N PRO A 125 16.35 -3.71 10.09
CA PRO A 125 15.83 -2.69 10.99
C PRO A 125 15.29 -1.51 10.18
N THR A 126 14.19 -0.91 10.63
CA THR A 126 13.58 0.26 9.99
C THR A 126 12.99 1.23 11.02
N ASP A 127 13.14 2.51 10.74
CA ASP A 127 12.45 3.62 11.41
C ASP A 127 11.31 4.20 10.56
N LYS A 128 11.11 3.66 9.35
CA LYS A 128 10.14 4.10 8.33
C LYS A 128 9.08 3.05 8.11
N TRP A 129 7.88 3.50 7.72
CA TRP A 129 6.73 2.67 7.41
C TRP A 129 6.92 1.95 6.09
N LEU A 130 6.64 0.65 6.05
CA LEU A 130 6.53 -0.12 4.82
C LEU A 130 5.19 0.20 4.14
N VAL A 131 5.22 0.86 2.98
CA VAL A 131 4.00 1.42 2.33
C VAL A 131 3.66 0.81 0.98
N GLY A 132 4.54 -0.03 0.43
CA GLY A 132 4.30 -0.71 -0.83
C GLY A 132 5.53 -1.45 -1.34
N ALA A 133 5.41 -1.97 -2.55
CA ALA A 133 6.49 -2.65 -3.25
C ALA A 133 6.37 -2.43 -4.76
N THR A 134 7.50 -2.66 -5.42
CA THR A 134 7.66 -2.79 -6.86
C THR A 134 7.86 -4.27 -7.19
N GLN A 135 8.18 -4.60 -8.44
CA GLN A 135 8.50 -5.97 -8.83
C GLN A 135 9.68 -6.57 -8.05
N ASP A 136 10.64 -5.75 -7.59
CA ASP A 136 11.89 -6.22 -6.98
C ASP A 136 12.37 -5.46 -5.72
N SER A 137 11.71 -4.35 -5.37
CA SER A 137 12.12 -3.46 -4.28
C SER A 137 10.95 -3.05 -3.36
N LEU A 138 11.26 -2.77 -2.10
CA LEU A 138 10.33 -2.33 -1.06
C LEU A 138 10.27 -0.80 -1.00
N LEU A 139 9.10 -0.24 -0.70
CA LEU A 139 8.88 1.20 -0.59
C LEU A 139 8.64 1.60 0.87
N LEU A 140 9.50 2.47 1.38
CA LEU A 140 9.46 2.94 2.76
C LEU A 140 9.20 4.45 2.82
N ALA A 141 8.34 4.86 3.73
CA ALA A 141 7.96 6.26 3.94
C ALA A 141 8.25 6.75 5.37
N PRO A 142 8.67 8.01 5.57
CA PRO A 142 8.90 8.55 6.90
C PRO A 142 7.62 8.69 7.72
N SER A 143 6.46 8.80 7.06
CA SER A 143 5.16 8.80 7.73
C SER A 143 4.16 7.88 7.02
N ASN A 144 3.13 7.48 7.76
CA ASN A 144 2.09 6.57 7.30
C ASN A 144 1.28 7.16 6.11
N MET A 145 1.10 6.39 5.04
CA MET A 145 0.45 6.81 3.79
C MET A 145 -1.05 6.45 3.68
N SER A 146 -1.65 5.87 4.73
CA SER A 146 -3.02 5.32 4.68
C SER A 146 -4.16 6.34 4.64
N GLN A 147 -3.88 7.61 4.91
CA GLN A 147 -4.89 8.66 4.87
C GLN A 147 -4.99 9.34 3.50
N GLY A 148 -4.29 8.85 2.48
CA GLY A 148 -4.21 9.53 1.19
C GLY A 148 -3.31 10.77 1.26
N ARG A 149 -3.49 11.67 0.28
CA ARG A 149 -2.56 12.71 -0.19
C ARG A 149 -2.31 13.88 0.78
N TYR A 150 -2.18 13.64 2.07
CA TYR A 150 -1.96 14.70 3.05
C TYR A 150 -0.45 14.92 3.25
N GLY A 151 0.16 15.53 2.24
CA GLY A 151 1.55 15.99 2.26
C GLY A 151 2.46 15.23 1.29
N THR A 152 3.43 15.96 0.73
CA THR A 152 4.53 15.38 -0.06
C THR A 152 5.60 14.86 0.86
N GLN A 153 6.04 13.61 0.65
CA GLN A 153 7.17 13.05 1.37
C GLN A 153 8.07 12.20 0.46
N PRO A 154 9.34 12.00 0.81
CA PRO A 154 10.19 11.12 0.05
C PRO A 154 9.86 9.65 0.34
N LEU A 155 10.00 8.78 -0.67
CA LEU A 155 10.06 7.34 -0.48
C LEU A 155 11.50 6.86 -0.60
N THR A 156 11.90 5.95 0.29
CA THR A 156 13.14 5.17 0.15
C THR A 156 12.81 3.87 -0.56
N ARG A 157 13.52 3.55 -1.66
CA ARG A 157 13.50 2.22 -2.26
C ARG A 157 14.57 1.36 -1.61
N LEU A 158 14.16 0.18 -1.15
CA LEU A 158 15.03 -0.78 -0.49
C LEU A 158 15.06 -2.08 -1.28
N SER A 159 16.24 -2.67 -1.46
CA SER A 159 16.32 -4.03 -1.95
C SER A 159 15.68 -5.00 -0.95
N LYS A 160 15.31 -6.19 -1.42
CA LYS A 160 14.81 -7.30 -0.57
C LYS A 160 15.79 -7.73 0.53
N GLY A 161 17.08 -7.36 0.38
CA GLY A 161 18.16 -7.60 1.34
C GLY A 161 18.50 -6.41 2.25
N GLY A 162 17.82 -5.27 2.13
CA GLY A 162 17.98 -4.13 3.02
C GLY A 162 18.93 -3.02 2.55
N ASN A 163 19.41 -3.06 1.30
CA ASN A 163 20.23 -1.98 0.75
C ASN A 163 19.35 -0.88 0.18
N VAL A 164 19.67 0.40 0.44
CA VAL A 164 19.00 1.52 -0.23
C VAL A 164 19.40 1.51 -1.71
N VAL A 165 18.40 1.41 -2.60
CA VAL A 165 18.60 1.40 -4.05
C VAL A 165 18.12 2.68 -4.72
N GLY A 166 17.43 3.57 -4.00
CA GLY A 166 17.01 4.86 -4.54
C GLY A 166 16.11 5.65 -3.61
N THR A 167 15.78 6.87 -4.01
CA THR A 167 14.82 7.74 -3.32
C THR A 167 13.93 8.43 -4.35
N ILE A 168 12.63 8.57 -4.04
CA ILE A 168 11.67 9.30 -4.87
C ILE A 168 11.16 10.49 -4.06
N ALA A 169 11.35 11.70 -4.57
CA ALA A 169 10.88 12.92 -3.92
C ALA A 169 9.40 13.20 -4.25
N GLY A 170 8.77 14.06 -3.45
CA GLY A 170 7.47 14.66 -3.77
C GLY A 170 6.28 13.71 -3.77
N VAL A 171 6.39 12.52 -3.17
CA VAL A 171 5.36 11.48 -3.24
C VAL A 171 4.14 11.85 -2.40
N THR A 172 2.97 11.68 -3.00
CA THR A 172 1.65 11.93 -2.39
C THR A 172 0.77 10.67 -2.36
N GLY A 173 1.09 9.64 -3.16
CA GLY A 173 0.35 8.38 -3.20
C GLY A 173 1.21 7.21 -3.64
N VAL A 174 0.87 6.01 -3.16
CA VAL A 174 1.45 4.73 -3.56
C VAL A 174 0.30 3.81 -3.95
N TYR A 175 0.44 3.12 -5.07
CA TYR A 175 -0.57 2.24 -5.63
C TYR A 175 0.01 0.87 -5.95
N ARG A 176 -0.86 -0.11 -6.22
CA ARG A 176 -0.44 -1.45 -6.66
C ARG A 176 0.44 -1.39 -7.91
N GLY A 177 1.29 -2.39 -8.08
CA GLY A 177 2.19 -2.47 -9.24
C GLY A 177 3.41 -1.55 -9.18
N GLY A 178 3.72 -0.95 -8.02
CA GLY A 178 4.86 -0.03 -7.91
C GLY A 178 4.60 1.35 -8.54
N TRP A 179 3.34 1.73 -8.71
CA TRP A 179 2.94 3.06 -9.14
C TRP A 179 3.01 4.06 -7.99
N VAL A 180 3.53 5.24 -8.28
CA VAL A 180 3.65 6.34 -7.33
C VAL A 180 3.10 7.61 -7.95
N GLU A 181 2.28 8.35 -7.21
CA GLU A 181 1.91 9.70 -7.58
C GLU A 181 2.76 10.71 -6.83
N ARG A 182 3.35 11.65 -7.57
CA ARG A 182 4.23 12.69 -7.01
C ARG A 182 3.98 14.04 -7.64
N VAL A 183 4.33 15.08 -6.90
CA VAL A 183 4.46 16.44 -7.44
C VAL A 183 5.83 16.55 -8.12
N ARG A 184 5.87 17.02 -9.37
CA ARG A 184 7.12 17.17 -10.15
C ARG A 184 8.11 18.11 -9.48
N ASP A 185 7.61 19.23 -8.95
CA ASP A 185 8.41 20.24 -8.25
C ASP A 185 8.20 20.14 -6.74
N ALA A 186 9.02 19.33 -6.06
CA ALA A 186 8.96 19.11 -4.61
C ALA A 186 9.12 20.37 -3.74
N GLY A 187 9.43 21.53 -4.34
CA GLY A 187 9.51 22.84 -3.69
C GLY A 187 8.15 23.54 -3.47
N THR A 188 7.07 23.07 -4.12
CA THR A 188 5.72 23.62 -3.95
C THR A 188 4.81 22.56 -3.34
N PRO A 189 4.55 22.60 -2.02
CA PRO A 189 3.62 21.67 -1.39
C PRO A 189 2.22 21.83 -2.00
N PRO A 190 1.48 20.74 -2.27
CA PRO A 190 0.07 20.85 -2.58
C PRO A 190 -0.64 21.52 -1.38
N PRO A 191 -1.59 22.44 -1.61
CA PRO A 191 -2.47 22.98 -0.58
C PRO A 191 -3.03 21.87 0.30
N LYS A 192 -2.98 22.05 1.62
CA LYS A 192 -3.43 21.06 2.62
C LYS A 192 -4.94 20.79 2.59
N ASP A 193 -5.69 21.60 1.85
CA ASP A 193 -7.15 21.62 1.92
C ASP A 193 -7.77 21.19 0.59
N SER A 194 -7.77 19.90 0.35
CA SER A 194 -8.80 19.29 -0.49
C SER A 194 -8.95 17.82 -0.12
N ALA A 195 -10.05 17.51 0.56
CA ALA A 195 -10.54 16.14 0.72
C ALA A 195 -10.80 15.41 -0.63
N SER A 196 -10.54 16.09 -1.76
CA SER A 196 -10.81 15.69 -3.14
C SER A 196 -9.56 15.55 -4.03
N GLY A 197 -8.35 15.42 -3.48
CA GLY A 197 -7.10 15.27 -4.26
C GLY A 197 -6.34 16.59 -4.45
N PRO A 198 -5.15 16.62 -5.10
CA PRO A 198 -4.40 17.86 -5.25
C PRO A 198 -5.25 18.88 -6.02
N PRO A 199 -5.13 20.20 -5.74
CA PRO A 199 -5.83 21.19 -6.53
C PRO A 199 -5.48 21.01 -8.00
N ARG A 200 -6.45 21.31 -8.87
CA ARG A 200 -6.39 21.10 -10.33
C ARG A 200 -5.16 21.70 -11.05
N ALA A 201 -4.31 22.44 -10.36
CA ALA A 201 -3.16 23.15 -10.90
C ALA A 201 -1.78 22.67 -10.37
N VAL A 202 -1.69 21.72 -9.42
CA VAL A 202 -0.38 21.22 -8.95
C VAL A 202 0.18 20.26 -10.00
N PRO A 203 1.40 20.48 -10.55
CA PRO A 203 2.02 19.60 -11.54
C PRO A 203 2.28 18.22 -10.94
N THR A 204 1.34 17.31 -11.14
CA THR A 204 1.32 15.99 -10.53
C THR A 204 1.45 14.94 -11.61
N GLU A 205 2.24 13.91 -11.36
CA GLU A 205 2.46 12.82 -12.29
C GLU A 205 2.38 11.46 -11.60
N LEU A 206 1.98 10.45 -12.37
CA LEU A 206 2.14 9.05 -12.02
C LEU A 206 3.47 8.55 -12.56
N VAL A 207 4.20 7.80 -11.74
CA VAL A 207 5.49 7.20 -12.08
C VAL A 207 5.41 5.70 -11.83
N HIS A 208 5.70 4.90 -12.85
CA HIS A 208 5.92 3.47 -12.70
C HIS A 208 7.38 3.23 -12.34
N LEU A 209 7.65 2.75 -11.12
CA LEU A 209 9.02 2.73 -10.59
C LEU A 209 9.94 1.70 -11.26
N ASP A 210 9.38 0.70 -11.94
CA ASP A 210 10.15 -0.36 -12.60
C ASP A 210 10.52 0.00 -14.04
N SER A 211 9.59 0.59 -14.81
CA SER A 211 9.89 1.03 -16.18
C SER A 211 10.42 2.47 -16.26
N GLY A 212 10.20 3.28 -15.23
CA GLY A 212 10.48 4.71 -15.25
C GLY A 212 9.47 5.53 -16.06
N ALA A 213 8.40 4.90 -16.58
CA ALA A 213 7.35 5.60 -17.30
C ALA A 213 6.68 6.66 -16.40
N THR A 214 6.42 7.83 -16.98
CA THR A 214 5.78 8.96 -16.30
C THR A 214 4.58 9.45 -17.09
N THR A 215 3.48 9.70 -16.39
CA THR A 215 2.24 10.20 -16.99
C THR A 215 1.76 11.43 -16.24
N ASP A 216 1.57 12.54 -16.94
CA ASP A 216 1.00 13.76 -16.36
C ASP A 216 -0.47 13.53 -15.99
N VAL A 217 -0.80 13.79 -14.73
CA VAL A 217 -2.16 13.67 -14.19
C VAL A 217 -2.60 14.96 -13.49
N ALA A 218 -1.94 16.09 -13.77
CA ALA A 218 -2.32 17.37 -13.19
C ALA A 218 -3.79 17.70 -13.50
N GLY A 219 -4.58 17.92 -12.45
CA GLY A 219 -6.01 18.20 -12.55
C GLY A 219 -6.89 17.04 -13.01
N LEU A 220 -6.35 15.82 -13.04
CA LEU A 220 -7.10 14.59 -13.27
C LEU A 220 -7.34 13.86 -11.95
N LYS A 221 -8.43 13.10 -11.91
CA LYS A 221 -8.70 12.16 -10.81
C LYS A 221 -8.01 10.84 -11.14
N VAL A 222 -7.34 10.26 -10.15
CA VAL A 222 -6.70 8.94 -10.22
C VAL A 222 -7.40 8.02 -9.21
N GLU A 223 -7.86 6.87 -9.66
CA GLU A 223 -8.57 5.88 -8.85
C GLU A 223 -8.05 4.47 -9.14
N GLU A 224 -7.82 3.66 -8.09
CA GLU A 224 -7.53 2.24 -8.28
C GLU A 224 -8.80 1.52 -8.74
N VAL A 225 -8.70 0.80 -9.85
CA VAL A 225 -9.78 -0.01 -10.42
C VAL A 225 -9.33 -1.44 -10.63
N ALA A 226 -10.28 -2.36 -10.64
CA ALA A 226 -10.05 -3.72 -11.12
C ALA A 226 -10.13 -3.72 -12.64
N LEU A 227 -9.05 -4.15 -13.31
CA LEU A 227 -9.04 -4.46 -14.74
C LEU A 227 -9.25 -5.97 -14.92
N PRO A 228 -9.66 -6.43 -16.12
CA PRO A 228 -9.85 -7.86 -16.38
C PRO A 228 -8.62 -8.73 -16.09
N THR A 229 -7.41 -8.17 -16.23
CA THR A 229 -6.13 -8.90 -16.11
C THR A 229 -5.33 -8.57 -14.86
N ALA A 230 -5.55 -7.40 -14.24
CA ALA A 230 -4.78 -6.94 -13.09
C ALA A 230 -5.50 -5.80 -12.34
N ALA A 231 -4.93 -5.34 -11.22
CA ALA A 231 -5.27 -4.00 -10.73
C ALA A 231 -4.76 -2.94 -11.71
N GLY A 232 -5.41 -1.78 -11.75
CA GLY A 232 -4.94 -0.65 -12.54
C GLY A 232 -5.36 0.68 -11.96
N LEU A 233 -4.88 1.75 -12.58
CA LEU A 233 -5.26 3.12 -12.27
C LEU A 233 -6.13 3.65 -13.39
N LEU A 234 -7.37 4.03 -13.05
CA LEU A 234 -8.22 4.80 -13.95
C LEU A 234 -7.91 6.28 -13.76
N VAL A 235 -7.63 6.94 -14.87
CA VAL A 235 -7.45 8.40 -14.88
C VAL A 235 -8.63 9.03 -15.59
N SER A 236 -9.31 9.94 -14.89
CA SER A 236 -10.53 10.58 -15.38
C SER A 236 -10.49 12.10 -15.20
N ARG A 237 -11.27 12.78 -16.04
CA ARG A 237 -11.50 14.21 -15.94
C ARG A 237 -12.81 14.46 -15.22
N GLU A 238 -12.76 15.18 -14.11
CA GLU A 238 -13.97 15.63 -13.42
C GLU A 238 -14.44 16.97 -13.95
N THR A 239 -15.68 17.02 -14.42
CA THR A 239 -16.37 18.25 -14.82
C THR A 239 -17.53 18.48 -13.87
N THR A 240 -17.64 19.69 -13.33
CA THR A 240 -18.74 20.07 -12.46
C THR A 240 -19.62 21.09 -13.17
N THR A 241 -20.92 20.85 -13.22
CA THR A 241 -21.93 21.77 -13.78
C THR A 241 -22.98 22.13 -12.73
N GLY A 242 -23.59 23.30 -12.88
CA GLY A 242 -24.59 23.81 -11.93
C GLY A 242 -24.00 24.49 -10.68
N GLU A 243 -24.87 25.11 -9.89
CA GLU A 243 -24.50 25.82 -8.66
C GLU A 243 -25.41 25.39 -7.48
N GLY A 244 -24.92 25.58 -6.25
CA GLY A 244 -25.66 25.26 -5.03
C GLY A 244 -26.04 23.77 -4.94
N GLN A 245 -27.31 23.49 -4.69
CA GLN A 245 -27.82 22.11 -4.56
C GLN A 245 -27.93 21.37 -5.91
N ASN A 246 -27.86 22.07 -7.05
CA ASN A 246 -27.92 21.47 -8.38
C ASN A 246 -26.52 21.17 -8.95
N ARG A 247 -25.51 21.11 -8.08
CA ARG A 247 -24.13 20.83 -8.48
C ARG A 247 -23.97 19.35 -8.81
N GLU A 248 -23.73 19.07 -10.08
CA GLU A 248 -23.47 17.72 -10.58
C GLU A 248 -21.99 17.61 -10.97
N THR A 249 -21.34 16.50 -10.60
CA THR A 249 -19.96 16.23 -11.01
C THR A 249 -19.92 14.94 -11.80
N THR A 250 -19.51 15.04 -13.06
CA THR A 250 -19.34 13.90 -13.96
C THR A 250 -17.86 13.57 -14.09
N SER A 251 -17.53 12.28 -14.05
CA SER A 251 -16.17 11.78 -14.24
C SER A 251 -16.07 11.10 -15.61
N THR A 252 -15.28 11.65 -16.51
CA THR A 252 -15.08 11.10 -17.86
C THR A 252 -13.72 10.38 -17.91
N PRO A 253 -13.70 9.04 -18.10
CA PRO A 253 -12.46 8.28 -18.31
C PRO A 253 -11.59 8.89 -19.41
N GLN A 254 -10.28 8.97 -19.21
CA GLN A 254 -9.32 9.44 -20.21
C GLN A 254 -8.42 8.32 -20.69
N PHE A 255 -7.89 7.54 -19.75
CA PHE A 255 -7.08 6.36 -19.99
C PHE A 255 -7.02 5.53 -18.70
N TRP A 256 -6.51 4.31 -18.80
CA TRP A 256 -6.14 3.50 -17.64
C TRP A 256 -4.68 3.04 -17.74
N LEU A 257 -4.09 2.70 -16.60
CA LEU A 257 -2.72 2.19 -16.48
C LEU A 257 -2.75 0.84 -15.78
N SER A 258 -2.11 -0.17 -16.36
CA SER A 258 -1.99 -1.49 -15.75
C SER A 258 -0.94 -1.51 -14.64
N ALA A 259 -1.17 -2.28 -13.58
CA ALA A 259 -0.15 -2.61 -12.58
C ALA A 259 0.87 -3.65 -13.06
N ALA A 260 0.60 -4.33 -14.18
CA ALA A 260 1.38 -5.46 -14.67
C ALA A 260 2.06 -5.22 -16.04
N ASP A 261 1.95 -4.01 -16.59
CA ASP A 261 2.46 -3.66 -17.92
C ASP A 261 3.66 -2.68 -17.84
N ASP A 262 4.13 -2.20 -18.98
CA ASP A 262 5.30 -1.32 -19.14
C ASP A 262 5.08 0.14 -18.64
N GLY A 263 3.87 0.46 -18.20
CA GLY A 263 3.50 1.78 -17.70
C GLY A 263 2.91 2.72 -18.75
N HIS A 264 2.58 2.23 -19.95
CA HIS A 264 1.93 3.06 -20.96
C HIS A 264 0.42 3.29 -20.68
N PRO A 265 -0.13 4.48 -21.00
CA PRO A 265 -1.57 4.72 -20.97
C PRO A 265 -2.34 3.88 -21.99
N HIS A 266 -3.46 3.30 -21.56
CA HIS A 266 -4.40 2.57 -22.41
C HIS A 266 -5.68 3.37 -22.62
N THR A 267 -6.19 3.40 -23.86
CA THR A 267 -7.40 4.17 -24.23
C THR A 267 -8.52 3.29 -24.78
N GLU A 268 -8.25 2.00 -24.95
CA GLU A 268 -9.21 1.00 -25.32
C GLU A 268 -10.17 0.66 -24.16
N ASN A 269 -11.38 0.23 -24.50
CA ASN A 269 -12.41 -0.25 -23.58
C ASN A 269 -12.77 0.74 -22.45
N LEU A 270 -12.67 2.05 -22.67
CA LEU A 270 -12.99 3.05 -21.65
C LEU A 270 -14.49 3.08 -21.30
N GLU A 271 -15.35 2.62 -22.19
CA GLU A 271 -16.79 2.50 -21.99
C GLU A 271 -17.15 1.56 -20.83
N GLN A 272 -16.24 0.67 -20.41
CA GLN A 272 -16.45 -0.18 -19.24
C GLN A 272 -16.42 0.60 -17.92
N PHE A 273 -15.80 1.79 -17.91
CA PHE A 273 -15.68 2.67 -16.75
C PHE A 273 -16.71 3.80 -16.72
N THR A 274 -17.50 3.95 -17.78
CA THR A 274 -18.62 4.89 -17.79
C THR A 274 -19.84 4.23 -17.18
N THR A 275 -20.30 4.73 -16.04
CA THR A 275 -21.64 4.39 -15.53
C THR A 275 -22.68 4.80 -16.56
N LYS A 276 -23.53 3.85 -16.99
CA LYS A 276 -24.79 4.15 -17.69
C LYS A 276 -25.80 4.77 -16.74
#